data_AF-A0A0B8QED1-F1
#
_entry.id   AF-A0A0B8QED1-F1
#
_cell.length_a   1.000
_cell.length_b   1.000
_cell.length_c   1.000
_cell.angle_alpha   90.00
_cell.angle_beta   90.00
_cell.angle_gamma   90.00
#
_symmetry.space_group_name_H-M   'P 1'
#
loop_
_entity.id
_entity.type
_entity.pdbx_description
1 polymer ?
#
loop_
_entity_poly.entity_id
_entity_poly.type
_entity_poly.pdbx_seq_one_letter_code
_entity_poly.pdbx_strand_id
1 'polypeptide(L)'
;MELYTNFTQAFLSPALIGTLALFILVLTKGEICPGQRGRLHKQLLVCLGLLAVCIPNSWPTIIPFALVGFFVSQTKRGKTRDEGPIWALYASVVTLVFSTFYSWPTVTLGSGLYIIVLVALLGASLTHLLMTLARTRLQAFHTILPISGVVSAWC
;
A
#
# COMPACT_ATOMS: atom_id res chain seq x y z
N MET A 1 -1.63 -6.38 24.42
CA MET A 1 -0.91 -5.31 23.70
C MET A 1 0.10 -5.88 22.72
N GLU A 2 0.92 -6.85 23.13
CA GLU A 2 1.94 -7.45 22.25
C GLU A 2 1.40 -8.22 21.04
N LEU A 3 0.26 -8.91 21.16
CA LEU A 3 -0.36 -9.58 19.99
C LEU A 3 -0.72 -8.57 18.88
N TYR A 4 -1.17 -7.37 19.28
CA TYR A 4 -1.58 -6.31 18.37
C TYR A 4 -0.39 -5.62 17.69
N THR A 5 0.70 -5.38 18.43
CA THR A 5 1.95 -4.84 17.87
C THR A 5 2.57 -5.82 16.87
N ASN A 6 2.61 -7.11 17.23
CA ASN A 6 3.12 -8.15 16.34
C ASN A 6 2.28 -8.29 15.07
N PHE A 7 0.95 -8.27 15.18
CA PHE A 7 0.07 -8.38 14.02
C PHE A 7 0.25 -7.20 13.04
N THR A 8 0.28 -5.97 13.57
CA THR A 8 0.45 -4.77 12.74
C THR A 8 1.81 -4.71 12.07
N GLN A 9 2.88 -5.12 12.75
CA GLN A 9 4.23 -5.09 12.20
C GLN A 9 4.52 -6.26 11.25
N ALA A 10 4.09 -7.47 11.59
CA ALA A 10 4.39 -8.67 10.79
C ALA A 10 3.51 -8.80 9.55
N PHE A 11 2.26 -8.34 9.59
CA PHE A 11 1.31 -8.53 8.48
C PHE A 11 0.88 -7.20 7.86
N LEU A 12 0.44 -6.24 8.66
CA LEU A 12 -0.17 -5.00 8.14
C LEU A 12 0.87 -4.09 7.48
N SER A 13 2.07 -3.94 8.06
CA SER A 13 3.14 -3.11 7.50
C SER A 13 3.62 -3.64 6.12
N PRO A 14 4.00 -4.92 5.95
CA PRO A 14 4.34 -5.48 4.64
C PRO A 14 3.21 -5.36 3.61
N ALA A 15 1.97 -5.62 4.02
CA ALA A 15 0.79 -5.50 3.15
C ALA A 15 0.62 -4.08 2.61
N LEU A 16 0.80 -3.06 3.47
CA LEU A 16 0.67 -1.66 3.10
C LEU A 16 1.81 -1.21 2.19
N ILE A 17 3.04 -1.67 2.42
CA ILE A 17 4.19 -1.40 1.53
C ILE A 17 3.89 -1.91 0.12
N GLY A 18 3.50 -3.18 -0.02
CA GLY A 18 3.22 -3.77 -1.32
C GLY A 18 2.01 -3.13 -2.01
N THR A 19 0.98 -2.78 -1.23
CA THR A 19 -0.21 -2.11 -1.76
C THR A 19 0.08 -0.72 -2.28
N LEU A 20 0.82 0.10 -1.52
CA LEU A 20 1.20 1.45 -1.95
C LEU A 20 2.13 1.39 -3.16
N ALA A 21 3.07 0.45 -3.20
CA ALA A 21 3.93 0.22 -4.37
C ALA A 21 3.14 -0.12 -5.63
N LEU A 22 2.14 -1.01 -5.51
CA LEU A 22 1.27 -1.36 -6.64
C LEU A 22 0.37 -0.17 -7.04
N PHE A 23 -0.12 0.63 -6.09
CA PHE A 23 -0.87 1.84 -6.43
C PHE A 23 -0.02 2.88 -7.16
N ILE A 24 1.25 3.04 -6.80
CA ILE A 24 2.18 3.89 -7.55
C ILE A 24 2.30 3.40 -9.00
N LEU A 25 2.49 2.10 -9.21
CA LEU A 25 2.56 1.52 -10.55
C LEU A 25 1.26 1.74 -11.34
N VAL A 26 0.11 1.52 -10.72
CA VAL A 26 -1.21 1.74 -11.33
C VAL A 26 -1.41 3.20 -11.71
N LEU A 27 -1.03 4.14 -10.85
CA LEU A 27 -1.19 5.58 -11.09
C LEU A 27 -0.21 6.15 -12.13
N THR A 28 0.99 5.56 -12.25
CA THR A 28 2.04 6.04 -13.16
C THR A 28 2.03 5.35 -14.53
N LYS A 29 1.62 4.08 -14.59
CA LYS A 29 1.65 3.25 -15.81
C LYS A 29 0.27 2.81 -16.29
N GLY A 30 -0.76 2.90 -15.46
CA GLY A 30 -2.11 2.53 -15.86
C GLY A 30 -2.77 3.63 -16.69
N GLU A 31 -3.22 3.29 -17.90
CA GLU A 31 -4.14 4.14 -18.67
C GLU A 31 -5.52 4.13 -17.99
N ILE A 32 -5.71 5.04 -17.03
CA ILE A 32 -6.94 5.09 -16.22
C ILE A 32 -7.86 6.19 -16.74
N CYS A 33 -9.09 5.80 -17.10
CA CYS A 33 -10.15 6.75 -17.42
C CYS A 33 -10.40 7.71 -16.23
N PRO A 34 -10.68 9.01 -16.46
CA PRO A 34 -10.81 10.01 -15.39
C PRO A 34 -11.86 9.64 -14.32
N GLY A 35 -12.96 8.97 -14.73
CA GLY A 35 -13.98 8.47 -13.81
C GLY A 35 -13.55 7.27 -12.93
N GLN A 36 -12.53 6.52 -13.33
CA GLN A 36 -11.95 5.42 -12.54
C GLN A 36 -10.92 5.93 -11.52
N ARG A 37 -10.15 6.98 -11.86
CA ARG A 37 -9.15 7.58 -10.95
C ARG A 37 -9.77 8.10 -9.66
N GLY A 38 -10.96 8.71 -9.73
CA GLY A 38 -11.69 9.15 -8.52
C GLY A 38 -12.09 8.01 -7.57
N ARG A 39 -12.41 6.83 -8.10
CA ARG A 39 -12.72 5.64 -7.29
C ARG A 39 -11.46 5.06 -6.65
N LEU A 40 -10.34 5.10 -7.35
CA LEU A 40 -9.04 4.69 -6.83
C LEU A 40 -8.57 5.57 -5.67
N HIS A 41 -8.74 6.90 -5.76
CA HIS A 41 -8.45 7.81 -4.65
C HIS A 41 -9.30 7.52 -3.40
N LYS A 42 -10.53 7.01 -3.56
CA LYS A 42 -11.35 6.54 -2.43
C LYS A 42 -10.78 5.29 -1.76
N GLN A 43 -10.13 4.41 -2.52
CA GLN A 43 -9.42 3.26 -1.94
C GLN A 43 -8.11 3.67 -1.25
N LEU A 44 -7.44 4.72 -1.74
CA LEU A 44 -6.26 5.26 -1.05
C LEU A 44 -6.61 5.84 0.35
N LEU A 45 -7.83 6.36 0.53
CA LEU A 45 -8.37 6.71 1.86
C LEU A 45 -8.52 5.49 2.78
N VAL A 46 -8.81 4.31 2.23
CA VAL A 46 -8.82 3.05 3.01
C VAL A 46 -7.41 2.71 3.47
N CYS A 47 -6.40 2.86 2.60
CA CYS A 47 -5.00 2.70 3.00
C CYS A 47 -4.58 3.69 4.09
N LEU A 48 -5.05 4.93 4.03
CA LEU A 48 -4.81 5.93 5.08
C LEU A 48 -5.43 5.49 6.42
N GLY A 49 -6.64 4.93 6.40
CA GLY A 49 -7.27 4.34 7.59
C GLY A 49 -6.48 3.17 8.16
N LEU A 50 -5.95 2.28 7.31
CA LEU A 50 -5.10 1.17 7.74
C LEU A 50 -3.75 1.66 8.31
N LEU A 51 -3.16 2.72 7.74
CA LEU A 51 -1.96 3.35 8.29
C LEU A 51 -2.24 3.98 9.68
N ALA A 52 -3.43 4.56 9.89
CA ALA A 52 -3.80 5.12 11.19
C ALA A 52 -3.80 4.06 12.31
N VAL A 53 -4.18 2.82 12.00
CA VAL A 53 -4.13 1.67 12.92
C VAL A 53 -2.69 1.31 13.30
N CYS A 54 -1.71 1.56 12.42
CA CYS A 54 -0.29 1.28 12.67
C CYS A 54 0.41 2.33 13.57
N ILE A 55 -0.10 3.58 13.62
CA ILE A 55 0.49 4.71 14.37
C ILE A 55 0.84 4.37 15.83
N PRO A 56 -0.08 3.82 16.66
CA PRO A 56 0.22 3.57 18.07
C PRO A 56 1.31 2.51 18.29
N ASN A 57 1.65 1.70 17.28
CA ASN A 57 2.62 0.61 17.41
C ASN A 57 4.05 1.03 17.04
N SER A 58 4.22 2.10 16.27
CA SER A 58 5.54 2.52 15.80
C SER A 58 5.55 4.01 15.49
N TRP A 59 6.26 4.78 16.31
CA TRP A 59 6.41 6.24 16.16
C TRP A 59 6.76 6.68 14.72
N PRO A 60 7.66 6.01 13.97
CA PRO A 60 8.02 6.44 12.63
C PRO A 60 6.90 6.29 11.58
N THR A 61 5.82 5.55 11.86
CA THR A 61 4.69 5.38 10.91
C THR A 61 3.79 6.60 10.78
N ILE A 62 3.98 7.63 11.62
CA ILE A 62 3.31 8.92 11.48
C ILE A 62 3.73 9.60 10.17
N ILE A 63 4.98 9.41 9.72
CA ILE A 63 5.52 10.03 8.50
C ILE A 63 4.81 9.51 7.24
N PRO A 64 4.74 8.18 6.97
CA PRO A 64 4.02 7.68 5.81
C PRO A 64 2.52 8.01 5.89
N PHE A 65 1.93 8.04 7.09
CA PHE A 65 0.55 8.50 7.26
C PHE A 65 0.35 9.96 6.83
N ALA A 66 1.22 10.87 7.28
CA ALA A 66 1.15 12.29 6.92
C ALA A 66 1.37 12.51 5.41
N LEU A 67 2.29 11.77 4.79
CA LEU A 67 2.56 11.86 3.35
C LEU A 67 1.38 11.36 2.49
N VAL A 68 0.77 10.23 2.86
CA VAL A 68 -0.43 9.73 2.17
C VAL A 68 -1.61 10.70 2.41
N GLY A 69 -1.76 11.22 3.62
CA GLY A 69 -2.77 12.23 3.94
C GLY A 69 -2.60 13.51 3.11
N PHE A 70 -1.36 13.99 2.96
CA PHE A 70 -1.02 15.13 2.12
C PHE A 70 -1.31 14.86 0.64
N PHE A 71 -0.99 13.66 0.15
CA PHE A 71 -1.32 13.28 -1.22
C PHE A 71 -2.84 13.30 -1.46
N VAL A 72 -3.61 12.73 -0.53
CA VAL A 72 -5.08 12.69 -0.63
C VAL A 72 -5.69 14.09 -0.53
N SER A 73 -5.17 14.98 0.34
CA SER A 73 -5.69 16.34 0.51
C SER A 73 -5.39 17.25 -0.70
N GLN A 74 -4.24 17.06 -1.35
CA GLN A 74 -3.84 17.86 -2.51
C GLN A 74 -4.51 17.43 -3.81
N THR A 75 -5.05 16.21 -3.89
CA THR A 75 -5.75 15.73 -5.08
C THR A 75 -7.17 16.32 -5.19
N LYS A 76 -7.31 17.42 -5.92
CA LYS A 76 -8.63 17.99 -6.25
C LYS A 76 -9.42 17.01 -7.13
N ARG A 77 -10.64 16.66 -6.71
CA ARG A 77 -11.57 15.74 -7.41
C ARG A 77 -12.29 16.44 -8.58
N GLY A 78 -11.55 17.00 -9.54
CA GLY A 78 -12.09 17.79 -10.66
C GLY A 78 -11.52 17.46 -12.04
N LYS A 79 -12.13 18.02 -13.09
CA LYS A 79 -11.77 17.82 -14.52
C LYS A 79 -10.36 18.32 -14.91
N THR A 80 -9.72 19.16 -14.09
CA THR A 80 -8.33 19.59 -14.28
C THR A 80 -7.40 18.62 -13.55
N ARG A 81 -6.89 17.68 -14.34
CA ARG A 81 -6.05 16.55 -13.97
C ARG A 81 -4.63 17.01 -13.63
N ASP A 82 -4.47 17.81 -12.58
CA ASP A 82 -3.16 18.00 -11.99
C ASP A 82 -2.82 16.74 -11.21
N GLU A 83 -1.79 16.07 -11.70
CA GLU A 83 -1.23 14.88 -11.08
C GLU A 83 -0.83 15.26 -9.66
N GLY A 84 -1.59 14.76 -8.67
CA GLY A 84 -1.20 14.90 -7.27
C GLY A 84 0.26 14.48 -7.10
N PRO A 85 0.99 15.06 -6.13
CA PRO A 85 2.44 14.94 -6.04
C PRO A 85 2.88 13.47 -5.96
N ILE A 86 3.23 12.87 -7.11
CA ILE A 86 3.58 11.45 -7.22
C ILE A 86 4.79 11.16 -6.33
N TRP A 87 5.68 12.14 -6.18
CA TRP A 87 6.82 12.10 -5.26
C TRP A 87 6.41 11.84 -3.80
N ALA A 88 5.26 12.35 -3.34
CA ALA A 88 4.78 12.12 -1.98
C ALA A 88 4.35 10.65 -1.77
N LEU A 89 3.84 10.01 -2.82
CA LEU A 89 3.48 8.59 -2.79
C LEU A 89 4.73 7.69 -2.80
N TYR A 90 5.75 8.04 -3.58
CA TYR A 90 7.06 7.37 -3.50
C TYR A 90 7.71 7.56 -2.12
N ALA A 91 7.67 8.78 -1.58
CA ALA A 91 8.21 9.08 -0.27
C ALA A 91 7.48 8.31 0.86
N SER A 92 6.17 8.11 0.74
CA SER A 92 5.42 7.33 1.74
C SER A 92 5.83 5.85 1.73
N VAL A 93 6.09 5.25 0.57
CA VAL A 93 6.61 3.86 0.50
C VAL A 93 8.00 3.78 1.12
N VAL A 94 8.91 4.69 0.75
CA VAL A 94 10.27 4.69 1.29
C VAL A 94 10.26 4.85 2.81
N THR A 95 9.52 5.82 3.33
CA THR A 95 9.40 6.06 4.78
C THR A 95 8.72 4.91 5.51
N LEU A 96 7.74 4.24 4.90
CA LEU A 96 7.10 3.06 5.47
C LEU A 96 8.07 1.88 5.55
N VAL A 97 8.86 1.63 4.50
CA VAL A 97 9.93 0.62 4.51
C VAL A 97 10.92 0.90 5.64
N PHE A 98 11.42 2.14 5.73
CA PHE A 98 12.31 2.54 6.83
C PHE A 98 11.68 2.34 8.21
N SER A 99 10.39 2.66 8.38
CA SER A 99 9.69 2.45 9.65
C SER A 99 9.59 0.97 10.05
N THR A 100 9.39 0.07 9.07
CA THR A 100 9.34 -1.38 9.31
C THR A 100 10.71 -1.93 9.70
N PHE A 101 11.78 -1.47 9.05
CA PHE A 101 13.15 -1.85 9.41
C PHE A 101 13.56 -1.31 10.79
N TYR A 102 13.15 -0.10 11.15
CA TYR A 102 13.43 0.47 12.47
C TYR A 102 12.83 -0.35 13.61
N SER A 103 11.65 -0.95 13.40
CA SER A 103 10.98 -1.78 14.41
C SER A 103 11.55 -3.21 14.52
N TRP A 104 12.40 -3.64 13.58
CA TRP A 104 13.06 -4.95 13.61
C TRP A 104 14.58 -4.80 13.64
N PRO A 105 15.18 -4.57 14.82
CA PRO A 105 16.62 -4.37 14.96
C PRO A 105 17.44 -5.63 14.63
N THR A 106 16.83 -6.82 14.61
CA THR A 106 17.48 -8.11 14.33
C THR A 106 16.96 -8.73 13.02
N VAL A 107 17.30 -8.11 11.89
CA VAL A 107 17.02 -8.70 10.57
C VAL A 107 18.09 -9.75 10.26
N THR A 108 17.68 -11.01 10.19
CA THR A 108 18.49 -12.11 9.65
C THR A 108 18.19 -12.27 8.16
N LEU A 109 19.08 -12.91 7.39
CA LEU A 109 18.84 -13.18 5.97
C LEU A 109 17.51 -13.92 5.73
N GLY A 110 17.17 -14.88 6.61
CA GLY A 110 15.91 -15.61 6.54
C GLY A 110 14.68 -14.73 6.79
N SER A 111 14.74 -13.86 7.80
CA SER A 111 13.61 -12.94 8.08
C SER A 111 13.46 -11.87 7.00
N GLY A 112 14.55 -11.41 6.38
CA GLY A 112 14.49 -10.48 5.25
C GLY A 112 13.76 -11.06 4.03
N LEU A 113 14.07 -12.29 3.64
CA LEU A 113 13.38 -12.99 2.54
C LEU A 113 11.90 -13.18 2.85
N TYR A 114 11.58 -13.58 4.09
CA TYR A 114 10.19 -13.72 4.53
C TYR A 114 9.40 -12.42 4.39
N ILE A 115 9.98 -11.28 4.77
CA ILE A 115 9.32 -9.97 4.65
C ILE A 115 9.07 -9.60 3.18
N ILE A 116 10.04 -9.85 2.29
CA ILE A 116 9.87 -9.58 0.85
C ILE A 116 8.73 -10.41 0.27
N VAL A 117 8.68 -11.69 0.64
CA VAL A 117 7.61 -12.61 0.24
C VAL A 117 6.25 -12.10 0.76
N LEU A 118 6.15 -11.69 2.02
CA LEU A 118 4.94 -11.10 2.58
C LEU A 118 4.54 -9.79 1.88
N VAL A 119 5.49 -8.89 1.58
CA VAL A 119 5.22 -7.65 0.85
C VAL A 119 4.59 -7.95 -0.51
N ALA A 120 5.13 -8.92 -1.25
CA ALA A 120 4.60 -9.31 -2.56
C ALA A 120 3.21 -9.95 -2.44
N LEU A 121 3.05 -10.91 -1.51
CA LEU A 121 1.86 -11.74 -1.39
C LEU A 121 0.69 -11.01 -0.71
N LEU A 122 0.89 -10.46 0.48
CA LEU A 122 -0.14 -9.66 1.17
C LEU A 122 -0.40 -8.35 0.44
N GLY A 123 0.63 -7.72 -0.13
CA GLY A 123 0.46 -6.50 -0.90
C GLY A 123 -0.39 -6.73 -2.15
N ALA A 124 -0.15 -7.82 -2.89
CA ALA A 124 -0.94 -8.14 -4.08
C ALA A 124 -2.38 -8.54 -3.74
N SER A 125 -2.61 -9.34 -2.68
CA SER A 125 -3.96 -9.73 -2.27
C SER A 125 -4.79 -8.54 -1.78
N LEU A 126 -4.18 -7.65 -0.99
CA LEU A 126 -4.84 -6.43 -0.49
C LEU A 126 -5.11 -5.45 -1.64
N THR A 127 -4.16 -5.29 -2.57
CA THR A 127 -4.39 -4.50 -3.80
C THR A 127 -5.52 -5.08 -4.63
N HIS A 128 -5.59 -6.40 -4.79
CA HIS A 128 -6.67 -7.05 -5.53
C HIS A 128 -8.05 -6.75 -4.91
N LEU A 129 -8.13 -6.85 -3.58
CA LEU A 129 -9.35 -6.55 -2.83
C LEU A 129 -9.75 -5.08 -3.01
N LEU A 130 -8.81 -4.13 -2.89
CA LEU A 130 -9.10 -2.72 -3.11
C LEU A 130 -9.51 -2.42 -4.56
N MET A 131 -8.89 -3.07 -5.54
CA MET A 131 -9.18 -2.86 -6.97
C MET A 131 -10.55 -3.43 -7.38
N THR A 132 -10.96 -4.57 -6.80
CA THR A 132 -12.30 -5.13 -6.97
C THR A 132 -13.36 -4.21 -6.32
N LEU A 133 -13.10 -3.68 -5.13
CA LEU A 133 -13.95 -2.65 -4.49
C LEU A 133 -14.05 -1.36 -5.32
N ALA A 134 -12.97 -0.95 -5.99
CA ALA A 134 -12.97 0.22 -6.87
C ALA A 134 -13.74 0.01 -8.19
N ARG A 135 -14.15 -1.23 -8.51
CA ARG A 135 -14.76 -1.61 -9.80
C ARG A 135 -13.94 -1.08 -10.98
N THR A 136 -12.62 -1.32 -10.94
CA THR A 136 -11.69 -0.95 -12.01
C THR A 136 -11.52 -2.16 -12.94
N ARG A 137 -11.79 -1.97 -14.24
CA ARG A 137 -11.65 -3.01 -15.27
C ARG A 137 -10.25 -2.97 -15.90
N LEU A 138 -9.19 -2.98 -15.09
CA LEU A 138 -7.83 -3.04 -15.61
C LEU A 138 -7.53 -4.48 -16.05
N GLN A 139 -7.63 -4.73 -17.36
CA GLN A 139 -7.40 -6.04 -17.98
C GLN A 139 -6.03 -6.65 -17.64
N ALA A 140 -4.99 -5.82 -17.46
CA ALA A 140 -3.65 -6.27 -17.05
C ALA A 140 -3.60 -6.81 -15.61
N PHE A 141 -4.45 -6.31 -14.72
CA PHE A 141 -4.50 -6.73 -13.31
C PHE A 141 -5.30 -8.01 -13.10
N HIS A 142 -6.26 -8.31 -13.98
CA HIS A 142 -7.04 -9.55 -13.92
C HIS A 142 -6.20 -10.82 -14.16
N THR A 143 -5.04 -10.71 -14.80
CA THR A 143 -4.18 -11.86 -15.09
C THR A 143 -3.07 -12.05 -14.05
N ILE A 144 -2.48 -10.96 -13.54
CA ILE A 144 -1.30 -11.01 -12.65
C ILE A 144 -1.69 -11.22 -11.18
N LEU A 145 -2.80 -10.63 -10.71
CA LEU A 145 -3.14 -10.65 -9.28
C LEU A 145 -3.77 -11.95 -8.74
N PRO A 146 -4.57 -12.73 -9.50
CA PRO A 146 -5.09 -14.01 -8.99
C PRO A 146 -3.95 -14.99 -8.72
N ILE A 147 -2.93 -14.99 -9.58
CA ILE A 147 -1.77 -15.87 -9.45
C ILE A 147 -1.00 -15.54 -8.18
N SER A 148 -0.74 -14.27 -7.88
CA SER A 148 -0.09 -13.88 -6.63
C SER A 148 -0.93 -14.18 -5.38
N GLY A 149 -2.27 -14.08 -5.48
CA GLY A 149 -3.17 -14.41 -4.38
C GLY A 149 -3.22 -15.91 -4.10
N VAL A 150 -3.24 -16.76 -5.14
CA VAL A 150 -3.14 -18.21 -4.97
C VAL A 150 -1.78 -18.56 -4.39
N VAL A 151 -0.66 -18.06 -4.93
CA VAL A 151 0.67 -18.31 -4.35
C VAL A 151 0.74 -17.88 -2.88
N SER A 152 -0.01 -16.84 -2.47
CA SER A 152 -0.06 -16.40 -1.08
C SER A 152 -0.77 -17.34 -0.12
N ALA A 153 -1.73 -18.13 -0.60
CA ALA A 153 -2.42 -19.11 0.23
C ALA A 153 -1.61 -20.41 0.40
N TRP A 154 -0.58 -20.60 -0.43
CA TRP A 154 0.27 -21.79 -0.43
C TRP A 154 1.60 -21.59 0.32
N CYS A 155 1.90 -20.36 0.75
CA CYS A 155 3.14 -19.97 1.42
C CYS A 155 2.88 -19.63 2.89
#